data_AF-A0A7W0N396-F1
#
_entry.id   AF-A0A7W0N396-F1
#
_cell.length_a   1.000
_cell.length_b   1.000
_cell.length_c   1.000
_cell.angle_alpha   90.00
_cell.angle_beta   90.00
_cell.angle_gamma   90.00
#
_symmetry.space_group_name_H-M   'P 1'
#
loop_
_entity.id
_entity.type
_entity.pdbx_description
1 polymer ?
#
loop_
_entity_poly.entity_id
_entity_poly.type
_entity_poly.pdbx_seq_one_letter_code
_entity_poly.pdbx_strand_id
1 'polypeptide(L)' 'MTATSGTGTRGTFEFTVPFEVPFDGVGELIVFESSAKDGSRINLVEIPLRMTR' A
#
# COMPACT_ATOMS: atom_id res chain seq x y z
N MET A 1 22.19 -17.90 -12.67
CA MET A 1 21.24 -17.42 -11.65
C MET A 1 19.84 -17.59 -12.19
N THR A 2 18.95 -18.23 -11.46
CA THR A 2 17.54 -18.35 -11.81
C THR A 2 16.77 -17.42 -10.88
N ALA A 3 16.05 -16.45 -11.44
CA ALA A 3 15.10 -15.66 -10.66
C ALA A 3 13.89 -16.56 -10.39
N THR A 4 13.70 -17.01 -9.15
CA THR A 4 12.41 -17.50 -8.69
C THR A 4 11.40 -16.38 -8.94
N SER A 5 10.20 -16.70 -9.42
CA SER A 5 9.10 -15.72 -9.50
C SER A 5 8.92 -15.12 -8.10
N GLY A 6 9.49 -13.93 -7.88
CA GLY A 6 9.46 -13.18 -6.63
C GLY A 6 8.19 -12.34 -6.53
N THR A 7 7.10 -12.85 -7.08
CA THR A 7 5.86 -12.11 -7.25
C THR A 7 4.76 -13.09 -6.88
N GLY A 8 4.23 -12.97 -5.65
CA GLY A 8 3.14 -13.81 -5.17
C GLY A 8 2.06 -13.98 -6.25
N THR A 9 1.40 -15.14 -6.25
CA THR A 9 0.35 -15.49 -7.21
C THR A 9 -0.53 -14.28 -7.51
N ARG A 10 -0.56 -13.87 -8.79
CA ARG A 10 -1.44 -12.80 -9.27
C ARG A 10 -2.87 -13.16 -8.88
N GLY A 11 -3.51 -12.35 -8.03
CA GLY A 11 -4.79 -12.68 -7.44
C GLY A 11 -5.46 -11.47 -6.79
N THR A 12 -6.66 -11.67 -6.25
CA THR A 12 -7.34 -10.69 -5.43
C THR A 12 -6.76 -10.76 -4.03
N PHE A 13 -6.24 -9.64 -3.52
CA PHE A 13 -5.78 -9.52 -2.15
C PHE A 13 -6.81 -8.74 -1.34
N GLU A 14 -7.12 -9.22 -0.14
CA GLU A 14 -7.98 -8.54 0.82
C GLU A 14 -7.29 -8.58 2.18
N PHE A 15 -7.22 -7.44 2.85
CA PHE A 15 -6.70 -7.33 4.20
C PHE A 15 -7.45 -6.23 4.96
N THR A 16 -7.47 -6.36 6.28
CA THR A 16 -8.05 -5.37 7.18
C THR A 16 -7.03 -5.05 8.27
N VAL A 17 -6.83 -3.77 8.53
CA VAL A 17 -5.95 -3.28 9.59
C VAL A 17 -6.74 -2.37 10.52
N PRO A 18 -6.57 -2.49 11.86
CA PRO A 18 -7.08 -1.49 12.77
C PRO A 18 -6.46 -0.13 12.47
N PHE A 19 -7.28 0.92 12.43
CA PHE A 19 -6.85 2.28 12.19
C PHE A 19 -7.69 3.23 13.06
N GLU A 20 -7.04 4.08 13.84
CA GLU A 20 -7.70 5.15 14.58
C GLU A 20 -7.59 6.45 13.78
N VAL A 21 -8.72 7.11 13.54
CA VAL A 21 -8.77 8.38 12.83
C VAL A 21 -8.15 9.49 13.71
N PRO A 22 -7.00 10.05 13.33
CA PRO A 22 -6.29 11.02 14.18
C PRO A 22 -6.84 12.44 14.06
N PHE A 23 -7.60 12.73 12.99
CA PHE A 23 -8.18 14.04 12.71
C PHE A 23 -9.41 13.93 11.80
N ASP A 24 -10.32 14.90 11.90
CA ASP A 24 -11.39 15.09 10.91
C ASP A 24 -10.85 15.84 9.70
N GLY A 25 -11.18 15.40 8.48
CA GLY A 25 -10.76 16.09 7.27
C GLY A 25 -10.51 15.19 6.07
N VAL A 26 -9.69 15.67 5.14
CA VAL A 26 -9.24 14.88 3.98
C VAL A 26 -7.82 14.41 4.25
N GLY A 27 -7.58 13.11 4.05
CA GLY A 27 -6.26 12.50 4.06
C GLY A 27 -6.10 11.57 2.85
N GLU A 28 -5.02 10.81 2.81
CA GLU A 28 -4.72 9.92 1.68
C GLU A 28 -4.30 8.54 2.17
N LEU A 29 -4.80 7.50 1.51
CA LEU A 29 -4.24 6.16 1.57
C LEU A 29 -3.19 6.03 0.48
N ILE A 30 -1.94 5.86 0.90
CA ILE A 30 -0.79 5.68 0.00
C ILE A 30 -0.45 4.19 -0.08
N VAL A 31 -0.62 3.60 -1.25
CA VAL A 31 -0.25 2.22 -1.55
C VAL A 31 0.97 2.23 -2.44
N PHE A 32 1.98 1.43 -2.12
CA PHE A 32 3.21 1.33 -2.91
C PHE A 32 3.83 -0.07 -2.77
N GLU A 33 4.72 -0.39 -3.70
CA GLU A 33 5.63 -1.52 -3.59
C GLU A 33 7.01 -1.04 -3.14
N SER A 34 7.64 -1.75 -2.21
CA SER A 34 9.03 -1.48 -1.82
C SER A 34 9.97 -2.15 -2.81
N SER A 35 10.82 -1.36 -3.48
CA SER A 35 11.85 -1.83 -4.40
C SER A 35 12.80 -2.81 -3.72
N ALA A 36 12.95 -4.01 -4.30
CA ALA A 36 13.91 -5.00 -3.79
C ALA A 36 15.38 -4.54 -3.91
N LYS A 37 15.66 -3.54 -4.76
CA LYS A 37 17.03 -3.04 -5.00
C LYS A 37 17.51 -2.15 -3.85
N ASP A 38 16.65 -1.30 -3.33
CA ASP A 38 17.04 -0.18 -2.45
C ASP A 38 15.96 0.24 -1.45
N GLY A 39 14.81 -0.46 -1.39
CA GLY A 39 13.70 -0.14 -0.49
C GLY A 39 12.94 1.13 -0.87
N SER A 40 13.26 1.78 -1.99
CA SER A 40 12.51 2.94 -2.48
C SER A 40 11.06 2.56 -2.82
N ARG A 41 10.15 3.53 -2.70
CA ARG A 41 8.74 3.33 -3.08
C ARG A 41 8.63 3.34 -4.60
N ILE A 42 8.07 2.28 -5.16
CA ILE A 42 7.72 2.14 -6.58
C ILE A 42 6.24 1.78 -6.70
N ASN A 43 5.65 1.94 -7.89
CA ASN A 43 4.23 1.65 -8.15
C ASN A 43 3.26 2.34 -7.17
N LEU A 44 3.52 3.63 -6.90
CA LEU A 44 2.78 4.42 -5.92
C LEU A 44 1.38 4.80 -6.43
N VAL A 45 0.37 4.62 -5.58
CA VAL A 45 -1.02 5.01 -5.80
C VAL A 45 -1.52 5.79 -4.60
N GLU A 46 -2.13 6.95 -4.85
CA GLU A 46 -2.72 7.82 -3.84
C GLU A 46 -4.24 7.78 -3.97
N ILE A 47 -4.93 7.48 -2.87
CA ILE A 47 -6.38 7.40 -2.81
C ILE A 47 -6.86 8.42 -1.77
N PRO A 48 -7.54 9.50 -2.17
CA PRO A 48 -8.05 10.49 -1.22
C PRO A 48 -9.19 9.90 -0.41
N LEU A 49 -9.14 10.09 0.91
CA LEU A 49 -10.12 9.60 1.87
C LEU A 49 -10.65 10.75 2.71
N ARG A 50 -11.95 10.73 2.99
CA ARG A 50 -12.57 11.57 4.01
C ARG A 50 -12.51 10.85 5.35
N MET A 51 -11.90 11.49 6.33
CA MET A 51 -11.80 11.00 7.70
C MET A 51 -12.81 11.72 8.58
N THR A 52 -13.49 10.95 9.42
CA THR A 52 -14.41 11.43 10.46
C THR A 52 -14.19 10.59 11.71
N ARG A 53 -14.03 11.23 12.86
CA ARG A 53 -13.92 10.58 14.16
C ARG A 53 -15.30 10.26 14.75
#